data_AF-A0A7U6JI57-F1
#
_entry.id   AF-A0A7U6JI57-F1
#
_cell.length_a   1.000
_cell.length_b   1.000
_cell.length_c   1.000
_cell.angle_alpha   90.00
_cell.angle_beta   90.00
_cell.angle_gamma   90.00
#
_symmetry.space_group_name_H-M   'P 1'
#
loop_
_entity.id
_entity.type
_entity.pdbx_description
1 polymer ?
#
loop_
_entity_poly.entity_id
_entity_poly.type
_entity_poly.pdbx_seq_one_letter_code
_entity_poly.pdbx_strand_id
1 'polypeptide(L)'
;METIKMSNMALYEISNDYLKALDLFTDPEADIPLEAALDTLEGIEGQLQEKAVNVAKFMKNLDATAKAIKEAEQQMARRRKAIENRARWIKDYLKANMEAAGITKIESPWFSLAIQKNPPSVEVLDEQTLPEDYKTEVVAVKIDKAAIKEALKDGEDVPGAVLKQGTRLAIR
;
A
#
# COMPACT_ATOMS: atom_id res chain seq x y z
N MET A 1 24.98 34.82 6.45
CA MET A 1 23.87 33.88 6.21
C MET A 1 23.15 34.38 4.98
N GLU A 2 23.59 33.92 3.81
CA GLU A 2 22.87 34.21 2.57
C GLU A 2 21.57 33.43 2.58
N THR A 3 20.47 34.17 2.57
CA THR A 3 19.13 33.66 2.34
C THR A 3 19.11 33.02 0.95
N ILE A 4 19.06 31.69 0.90
CA ILE A 4 18.75 30.93 -0.30
C ILE A 4 17.42 31.49 -0.82
N LYS A 5 17.49 32.23 -1.93
CA LYS A 5 16.35 32.80 -2.63
C LYS A 5 15.62 31.61 -3.27
N MET A 6 14.81 30.90 -2.48
CA MET A 6 13.98 29.82 -3.03
C MET A 6 13.03 30.43 -4.04
N SER A 7 13.27 30.12 -5.32
CA SER A 7 12.30 30.37 -6.37
C SER A 7 10.98 29.72 -5.96
N ASN A 8 9.93 30.53 -5.84
CA ASN A 8 8.60 30.09 -5.41
C ASN A 8 7.83 29.36 -6.53
N MET A 9 8.50 29.08 -7.65
CA MET A 9 7.93 28.35 -8.78
C MET A 9 7.72 26.88 -8.44
N ALA A 10 6.65 26.32 -9.00
CA ALA A 10 6.39 24.90 -8.95
C ALA A 10 7.32 24.14 -9.91
N LEU A 11 7.65 22.88 -9.59
CA LEU A 11 8.58 22.08 -10.41
C LEU A 11 8.09 21.93 -11.87
N TYR A 12 6.76 21.86 -12.07
CA TYR A 12 6.18 21.80 -13.41
C TYR A 12 6.34 23.12 -14.18
N GLU A 13 6.38 24.27 -13.50
CA GLU A 13 6.58 25.59 -14.13
C GLU A 13 8.01 25.71 -14.62
N ILE A 14 8.99 25.34 -13.78
CA ILE A 14 10.40 25.30 -14.16
C ILE A 14 10.63 24.35 -15.34
N SER A 15 9.95 23.19 -15.35
CA SER A 15 10.03 22.24 -16.47
C SER A 15 9.46 22.84 -17.76
N ASN A 16 8.34 23.56 -17.66
CA ASN A 16 7.70 24.20 -18.80
C ASN A 16 8.55 25.36 -19.34
N ASP A 17 9.17 26.13 -18.46
CA ASP A 17 10.06 27.23 -18.84
C ASP A 17 11.34 26.71 -19.50
N TYR A 18 11.87 25.57 -19.03
CA TYR A 18 12.96 24.86 -19.71
C TYR A 18 12.58 24.45 -21.14
N LEU A 19 11.41 23.84 -21.31
CA LEU A 19 10.91 23.43 -22.64
C LEU A 19 10.71 24.63 -23.57
N LYS A 20 10.09 25.70 -23.08
CA LYS A 20 9.89 26.94 -23.87
C LYS A 20 11.21 27.59 -24.29
N ALA A 21 12.20 27.63 -23.38
CA ALA A 21 13.52 28.14 -23.70
C ALA A 21 14.20 27.27 -24.77
N LEU A 22 14.06 25.96 -24.67
CA LEU A 22 14.62 25.01 -25.63
C LEU A 22 13.97 25.15 -27.01
N ASP A 23 12.64 25.31 -27.07
CA ASP A 23 11.90 25.58 -28.31
C ASP A 23 12.32 26.92 -28.93
N LEU A 24 12.43 27.99 -28.13
CA LEU A 24 12.83 29.32 -28.59
C LEU A 24 14.26 29.33 -29.16
N PHE A 25 15.20 28.63 -28.53
CA PHE A 25 16.60 28.59 -28.96
C PHE A 25 16.87 27.63 -30.11
N THR A 26 15.90 26.77 -30.46
CA THR A 26 15.98 25.87 -31.61
C THR A 26 15.20 26.39 -32.82
N ASP A 27 14.46 27.50 -32.68
CA ASP A 27 13.78 28.18 -33.77
C ASP A 27 14.78 28.80 -34.76
N PRO A 28 14.78 28.39 -36.05
CA PRO A 28 15.68 28.94 -37.07
C PRO A 28 15.53 30.45 -37.32
N GLU A 29 14.39 31.04 -36.95
CA GLU A 29 14.12 32.48 -37.08
C GLU A 29 14.62 33.30 -35.87
N ALA A 30 14.99 32.64 -34.77
CA ALA A 30 15.47 33.30 -33.56
C ALA A 30 16.97 33.62 -33.69
N ASP A 31 17.30 34.90 -33.90
CA ASP A 31 18.68 35.39 -33.93
C ASP A 31 19.24 35.59 -32.51
N ILE A 32 19.44 34.49 -31.79
CA ILE A 32 19.94 34.47 -30.42
C ILE A 32 21.37 33.91 -30.38
N PRO A 33 22.34 34.60 -29.76
CA PRO A 33 23.69 34.08 -29.61
C PRO A 33 23.70 32.75 -28.85
N LEU A 34 24.38 31.73 -29.39
CA LEU A 34 24.44 30.39 -28.81
C LEU A 34 24.92 30.39 -27.35
N GLU A 35 25.88 31.24 -27.00
CA GLU A 35 26.39 31.37 -25.63
C GLU A 35 25.32 31.87 -24.65
N ALA A 36 24.49 32.84 -25.06
CA ALA A 36 23.41 33.36 -24.23
C ALA A 36 22.26 32.34 -24.05
N ALA A 37 21.99 31.55 -25.09
CA ALA A 37 21.03 30.44 -25.04
C ALA A 37 21.48 29.34 -24.06
N LEU A 38 22.75 28.94 -24.12
CA LEU A 38 23.33 27.94 -23.24
C LEU A 38 23.33 28.39 -21.77
N ASP A 39 23.76 29.62 -21.49
CA ASP A 39 23.78 30.18 -20.13
C ASP A 39 22.37 30.22 -19.51
N THR A 40 21.37 30.60 -20.31
CA THR A 40 19.96 30.61 -19.88
C THR A 40 19.44 29.20 -19.60
N LEU A 41 19.72 28.23 -20.49
CA LEU A 41 19.31 26.83 -20.31
C LEU A 41 19.96 26.20 -19.06
N GLU A 42 21.25 26.44 -18.85
CA GLU A 42 21.99 25.93 -17.70
C GLU A 42 21.44 26.51 -16.38
N GLY A 43 21.09 27.79 -16.37
CA GLY A 43 20.44 28.42 -15.23
C GLY A 43 19.08 27.80 -14.86
N ILE A 44 18.23 27.54 -15.86
CA ILE A 44 16.91 26.90 -15.64
C ILE A 44 17.09 25.44 -15.22
N GLU A 45 18.03 24.70 -15.84
CA GLU A 45 18.34 23.33 -15.47
C GLU A 45 18.82 23.23 -14.01
N GLY A 46 19.70 24.14 -13.58
CA GLY A 46 20.16 24.22 -12.19
C GLY A 46 19.00 24.41 -11.20
N GLN A 47 18.05 25.31 -11.51
CA GLN A 47 16.85 25.51 -10.70
C GLN A 47 15.95 24.26 -10.66
N LEU A 48 15.81 23.58 -11.80
CA LEU A 48 15.03 22.35 -11.91
C LEU A 48 15.64 21.24 -11.05
N GLN A 49 16.96 21.05 -11.14
CA GLN A 49 17.70 20.05 -10.37
C GLN A 49 17.60 20.33 -8.87
N GLU A 50 17.81 21.58 -8.44
CA GLU A 50 17.70 21.96 -7.02
C GLU A 50 16.29 21.69 -6.48
N LYS A 51 15.25 22.12 -7.22
CA LYS A 51 13.86 21.89 -6.82
C LYS A 51 13.53 20.41 -6.77
N ALA A 52 13.95 19.62 -7.77
CA ALA A 52 13.73 18.18 -7.81
C ALA A 52 14.39 17.46 -6.63
N VAL A 53 15.62 17.83 -6.28
CA VAL A 53 16.33 17.30 -5.10
C VAL A 53 15.58 17.65 -3.80
N ASN A 54 15.10 18.89 -3.68
CA ASN A 54 14.34 19.30 -2.49
C ASN A 54 12.99 18.57 -2.37
N VAL A 55 12.28 18.35 -3.48
CA VAL A 55 11.07 17.52 -3.52
C VAL A 55 11.38 16.08 -3.13
N ALA A 56 12.47 15.50 -3.65
CA ALA A 56 12.89 14.14 -3.31
C ALA A 56 13.26 13.99 -1.82
N LYS A 57 13.93 15.00 -1.22
CA LYS A 57 14.21 15.04 0.22
C LYS A 57 12.92 15.05 1.03
N PHE A 58 11.94 15.89 0.64
CA PHE A 58 10.64 15.94 1.30
C PHE A 58 9.89 14.61 1.19
N MET A 59 9.92 13.98 0.00
CA MET A 59 9.33 12.66 -0.21
C MET A 59 9.98 11.59 0.68
N LYS A 60 11.33 11.55 0.77
CA LYS A 60 12.02 10.62 1.69
C LYS A 60 11.63 10.85 3.16
N ASN A 61 11.39 12.09 3.56
CA ASN A 61 10.86 12.37 4.91
C ASN A 61 9.45 11.80 5.10
N LEU A 62 8.55 11.99 4.12
CA LEU A 62 7.20 11.42 4.17
C LEU A 62 7.25 9.88 4.23
N ASP A 63 8.10 9.24 3.43
CA ASP A 63 8.27 7.78 3.45
C ASP A 63 8.77 7.28 4.81
N ALA A 64 9.73 7.99 5.42
CA ALA A 64 10.24 7.68 6.75
C ALA A 64 9.13 7.82 7.82
N THR A 65 8.34 8.90 7.76
CA THR A 65 7.20 9.10 8.66
C THR A 65 6.15 8.01 8.47
N ALA A 66 5.78 7.66 7.23
CA ALA A 66 4.82 6.61 6.93
C ALA A 66 5.29 5.24 7.45
N LYS A 67 6.59 4.93 7.31
CA LYS A 67 7.18 3.71 7.86
C LYS A 67 7.09 3.66 9.39
N ALA A 68 7.41 4.76 10.07
CA ALA A 68 7.31 4.86 11.52
C ALA A 68 5.87 4.69 12.01
N ILE A 69 4.89 5.31 11.33
CA ILE A 69 3.46 5.16 11.64
C ILE A 69 3.04 3.70 11.49
N LYS A 70 3.41 3.04 10.39
CA LYS A 70 3.07 1.64 10.13
C LYS A 70 3.63 0.71 11.21
N GLU A 71 4.85 0.97 11.68
CA GLU A 71 5.45 0.20 12.76
C GLU A 71 4.68 0.38 14.07
N ALA A 72 4.34 1.61 14.43
CA ALA A 72 3.54 1.90 15.61
C ALA A 72 2.14 1.25 15.54
N GLU A 73 1.49 1.29 14.38
CA GLU A 73 0.20 0.63 14.13
C GLU A 73 0.29 -0.88 14.37
N GLN A 74 1.33 -1.53 13.83
CA GLN A 74 1.54 -2.96 14.04
C GLN A 74 1.75 -3.31 15.51
N GLN A 75 2.50 -2.51 16.25
CA GLN A 75 2.69 -2.70 17.69
C GLN A 75 1.38 -2.55 18.46
N MET A 76 0.59 -1.51 18.15
CA MET A 76 -0.73 -1.31 18.77
C MET A 76 -1.71 -2.43 18.42
N ALA A 77 -1.72 -2.91 17.17
CA ALA A 77 -2.54 -4.03 16.76
C ALA A 77 -2.16 -5.33 17.49
N ARG A 78 -0.87 -5.59 17.70
CA ARG A 78 -0.39 -6.73 18.50
C ARG A 78 -0.85 -6.61 19.95
N ARG A 79 -0.72 -5.43 20.56
CA ARG A 79 -1.17 -5.17 21.93
C ARG A 79 -2.68 -5.35 22.10
N ARG A 80 -3.48 -4.81 21.15
CA ARG A 80 -4.93 -5.02 21.11
C ARG A 80 -5.29 -6.49 21.07
N LYS A 81 -4.70 -7.25 20.14
CA LYS A 81 -4.92 -8.71 20.01
C LYS A 81 -4.55 -9.46 21.30
N ALA A 82 -3.45 -9.09 21.96
CA ALA A 82 -3.06 -9.70 23.22
C ALA A 82 -4.09 -9.48 24.34
N ILE A 83 -4.64 -8.26 24.45
CA ILE A 83 -5.69 -7.93 25.42
C ILE A 83 -6.99 -8.69 25.11
N GLU A 84 -7.41 -8.72 23.84
CA GLU A 84 -8.59 -9.46 23.40
C GLU A 84 -8.47 -10.96 23.69
N ASN A 85 -7.30 -11.55 23.43
CA ASN A 85 -7.04 -12.95 23.72
C ASN A 85 -7.05 -13.21 25.23
N ARG A 86 -6.50 -12.30 26.04
CA ARG A 86 -6.57 -12.44 27.50
C ARG A 86 -8.00 -12.32 28.03
N ALA A 87 -8.79 -11.38 27.51
CA ALA A 87 -10.20 -11.24 27.87
C ALA A 87 -11.00 -12.49 27.51
N ARG A 88 -10.77 -13.05 26.30
CA ARG A 88 -11.36 -14.32 25.86
C ARG A 88 -10.98 -15.47 26.80
N TRP A 89 -9.70 -15.61 27.11
CA TRP A 89 -9.22 -16.64 28.04
C TRP A 89 -9.87 -16.52 29.42
N ILE A 90 -10.01 -15.30 29.97
CA ILE A 90 -10.69 -15.08 31.26
C ILE A 90 -12.18 -15.49 31.16
N LYS A 91 -12.84 -15.16 30.05
CA LYS A 91 -14.24 -15.54 29.81
C LYS A 91 -14.40 -17.06 29.75
N ASP A 92 -13.51 -17.74 29.03
CA ASP A 92 -13.52 -19.20 28.90
C ASP A 92 -13.18 -19.88 30.23
N TYR A 93 -12.21 -19.34 30.98
CA TYR A 93 -11.89 -19.76 32.34
C TYR A 93 -13.10 -19.64 33.26
N LEU A 94 -13.79 -18.49 33.26
CA LEU A 94 -14.99 -18.28 34.06
C LEU A 94 -16.09 -19.28 33.69
N LYS A 95 -16.35 -19.46 32.40
CA LYS A 95 -17.32 -20.44 31.89
C LYS A 95 -16.98 -21.86 32.36
N ALA A 96 -15.74 -22.30 32.17
CA ALA A 96 -15.30 -23.65 32.53
C ALA A 96 -15.45 -23.92 34.04
N ASN A 97 -15.15 -22.94 34.90
CA ASN A 97 -15.33 -23.08 36.35
C ASN A 97 -16.81 -23.07 36.75
N MET A 98 -17.65 -22.25 36.11
CA MET A 98 -19.09 -22.29 36.32
C MET A 98 -19.69 -23.65 35.92
N GLU A 99 -19.26 -24.21 34.78
CA GLU A 99 -19.66 -25.55 34.32
C GLU A 99 -19.19 -26.64 35.29
N ALA A 100 -17.93 -26.62 35.72
CA ALA A 100 -17.38 -27.60 36.66
C ALA A 100 -18.06 -27.56 38.05
N ALA A 101 -18.47 -26.37 38.49
CA ALA A 101 -19.21 -26.19 39.75
C ALA A 101 -20.72 -26.47 39.62
N GLY A 102 -21.23 -26.75 38.42
CA GLY A 102 -22.66 -26.92 38.17
C GLY A 102 -23.48 -25.63 38.32
N ILE A 103 -22.84 -24.46 38.33
CA ILE A 103 -23.49 -23.16 38.51
C ILE A 103 -23.87 -22.62 37.13
N THR A 104 -25.16 -22.60 36.83
CA THR A 104 -25.66 -22.12 35.53
C THR A 104 -25.96 -20.61 35.52
N LYS A 105 -26.14 -19.99 36.69
CA LYS A 105 -26.48 -18.57 36.82
C LYS A 105 -25.87 -17.97 38.09
N ILE A 106 -25.28 -16.79 37.95
CA ILE A 106 -24.80 -15.95 39.08
C ILE A 106 -25.43 -14.57 38.91
N GLU A 107 -26.18 -14.13 39.92
CA GLU A 107 -26.76 -12.79 39.97
C GLU A 107 -25.89 -11.88 40.84
N SER A 108 -25.61 -10.68 40.35
CA SER A 108 -25.05 -9.61 41.15
C SER A 108 -25.85 -8.33 40.92
N PRO A 109 -25.81 -7.34 41.83
CA PRO A 109 -26.51 -6.08 41.63
C PRO A 109 -26.02 -5.28 40.41
N TRP A 110 -24.86 -5.65 39.83
CA TRP A 110 -24.21 -4.88 38.76
C TRP A 110 -24.36 -5.57 37.39
N PHE A 111 -24.36 -6.91 37.37
CA PHE A 111 -24.56 -7.73 36.18
C PHE A 111 -24.94 -9.17 36.55
N SER A 112 -25.54 -9.90 35.60
CA SER A 112 -25.79 -11.34 35.76
C SER A 112 -24.95 -12.15 34.78
N LEU A 113 -24.48 -13.31 35.23
CA LEU A 113 -23.77 -14.30 34.42
C LEU A 113 -24.68 -15.50 34.24
N ALA A 114 -24.81 -15.99 33.02
CA ALA A 114 -25.58 -17.19 32.72
C ALA A 114 -24.87 -18.02 31.66
N ILE A 115 -24.82 -19.34 31.87
CA ILE A 115 -24.43 -20.28 30.83
C ILE A 115 -25.65 -20.54 29.96
N GLN A 116 -25.52 -20.28 28.67
CA GLN A 116 -26.57 -20.49 27.68
C GLN A 116 -26.08 -21.47 26.62
N LYS A 117 -27.01 -22.24 26.05
CA LYS A 117 -26.71 -23.09 24.90
C LYS A 117 -26.57 -22.19 23.67
N ASN A 118 -25.46 -22.32 22.97
CA ASN A 118 -25.33 -21.72 21.65
C ASN A 118 -26.32 -22.37 20.68
N PRO A 119 -26.73 -21.67 19.60
CA PRO A 119 -27.44 -22.30 18.51
C PRO A 119 -26.68 -23.54 18.01
N PRO A 120 -27.38 -24.61 17.59
CA PRO A 120 -26.72 -25.80 17.08
C PRO A 120 -25.84 -25.43 15.88
N SER A 121 -24.56 -25.82 15.95
CA SER A 121 -23.61 -25.71 14.84
C SER A 121 -23.39 -27.08 14.23
N VAL A 122 -23.32 -27.14 12.90
CA VAL A 122 -22.96 -28.36 12.18
C VAL A 122 -21.45 -28.52 12.23
N GLU A 123 -20.99 -29.65 12.76
CA GLU A 123 -19.60 -30.09 12.68
C GLU A 123 -19.52 -31.18 11.61
N VAL A 124 -18.73 -30.94 10.56
CA VAL A 124 -18.50 -31.91 9.50
C VAL A 124 -17.35 -32.81 9.93
N LEU A 125 -17.64 -34.07 10.25
CA LEU A 125 -16.66 -35.03 10.74
C LEU A 125 -15.83 -35.66 9.61
N ASP A 126 -16.48 -35.94 8.47
CA ASP A 126 -15.83 -36.48 7.27
C ASP A 126 -16.52 -35.96 6.01
N GLU A 127 -15.85 -35.04 5.31
CA GLU A 127 -16.31 -34.43 4.06
C GLU A 127 -16.56 -35.46 2.95
N GLN A 128 -15.86 -36.59 2.93
CA GLN A 128 -16.03 -37.61 1.87
C GLN A 128 -17.35 -38.37 2.02
N THR A 129 -17.80 -38.56 3.26
CA THR A 129 -19.08 -39.23 3.57
C THR A 129 -20.30 -38.33 3.39
N LEU A 130 -20.11 -37.02 3.21
CA LEU A 130 -21.23 -36.11 2.98
C LEU A 130 -21.87 -36.40 1.62
N PRO A 131 -23.21 -36.47 1.55
CA PRO A 131 -23.94 -36.52 0.29
C PRO A 131 -23.58 -35.34 -0.62
N GLU A 132 -23.61 -35.57 -1.93
CA GLU A 132 -23.34 -34.53 -2.94
C GLU A 132 -24.31 -33.33 -2.84
N ASP A 133 -25.51 -33.53 -2.28
CA ASP A 133 -26.48 -32.47 -2.01
C ASP A 133 -25.94 -31.34 -1.10
N TYR A 134 -24.89 -31.61 -0.31
CA TYR A 134 -24.25 -30.64 0.59
C TYR A 134 -22.88 -30.15 0.11
N LYS A 135 -22.42 -30.62 -1.05
CA LYS A 135 -21.13 -30.22 -1.64
C LYS A 135 -21.38 -29.26 -2.79
N THR A 136 -20.50 -28.27 -2.92
CA THR A 136 -20.47 -27.40 -4.10
C THR A 136 -19.03 -27.34 -4.56
N GLU A 137 -18.77 -27.89 -5.74
CA GLU A 137 -17.45 -27.82 -6.37
C GLU A 137 -17.19 -26.39 -6.87
N VAL A 138 -16.15 -25.76 -6.34
CA VAL A 138 -15.68 -24.46 -6.81
C VAL A 138 -14.43 -24.66 -7.65
N VAL A 139 -14.59 -24.75 -8.98
CA VAL A 139 -13.46 -24.79 -9.92
C VAL A 139 -12.95 -23.36 -10.16
N ALA A 140 -11.87 -22.99 -9.46
CA ALA A 140 -11.23 -21.70 -9.66
C ALA A 140 -10.18 -21.78 -10.79
N VAL A 141 -10.49 -21.20 -11.96
CA VAL A 141 -9.50 -21.02 -13.03
C VAL A 141 -8.60 -19.84 -12.67
N LYS A 142 -7.34 -20.13 -12.33
CA LYS A 142 -6.35 -19.11 -12.00
C LYS A 142 -5.50 -18.78 -13.22
N ILE A 143 -5.56 -17.52 -13.66
CA ILE A 143 -4.70 -17.02 -14.75
C ILE A 143 -3.27 -16.87 -14.22
N ASP A 144 -2.34 -17.66 -14.76
CA ASP A 144 -0.92 -17.50 -14.46
C ASP A 144 -0.29 -16.38 -15.30
N LYS A 145 -0.35 -15.17 -14.73
CA LYS A 145 0.24 -13.98 -15.35
C LYS A 145 1.76 -14.04 -15.44
N ALA A 146 2.44 -14.88 -14.65
CA ALA A 146 3.89 -15.01 -14.71
C ALA A 146 4.29 -15.82 -15.93
N ALA A 147 3.66 -16.98 -16.14
CA ALA A 147 3.86 -17.80 -17.33
C ALA A 147 3.53 -17.03 -18.62
N ILE A 148 2.40 -16.29 -18.64
CA ILE A 148 2.02 -15.44 -19.78
C ILE A 148 3.08 -14.36 -20.06
N LYS A 149 3.68 -13.77 -19.01
CA LYS A 149 4.71 -12.74 -19.16
C LYS A 149 6.02 -13.30 -19.70
N GLU A 150 6.38 -14.53 -19.35
CA GLU A 150 7.56 -15.22 -19.90
C GLU A 150 7.34 -15.60 -21.36
N ALA A 151 6.22 -16.22 -21.70
CA ALA A 151 5.83 -16.54 -23.08
C ALA A 151 5.85 -15.29 -23.99
N LEU A 152 5.23 -14.18 -23.55
CA LEU A 152 5.24 -12.92 -24.30
C LEU A 152 6.63 -12.26 -24.41
N LYS A 153 7.58 -12.57 -23.50
CA LYS A 153 8.97 -12.11 -23.60
C LYS A 153 9.80 -12.96 -24.53
N ASP A 154 9.52 -14.25 -24.58
CA ASP A 154 10.21 -15.24 -25.42
C ASP A 154 9.73 -15.20 -26.88
N GLY A 155 8.74 -14.34 -27.18
CA GLY A 155 8.23 -14.09 -28.53
C GLY A 155 7.03 -14.95 -28.91
N GLU A 156 6.45 -15.70 -27.96
CA GLU A 156 5.20 -16.41 -28.16
C GLU A 156 4.02 -15.44 -28.12
N ASP A 157 3.11 -15.57 -29.09
CA ASP A 157 1.87 -14.82 -29.11
C ASP A 157 0.84 -15.49 -28.19
N VAL A 158 0.42 -14.79 -27.14
CA VAL A 158 -0.60 -15.26 -26.19
C VAL A 158 -1.90 -14.48 -26.45
N PRO A 159 -2.90 -15.07 -27.13
CA PRO A 159 -4.17 -14.39 -27.40
C PRO A 159 -4.82 -13.86 -26.12
N GLY A 160 -5.07 -12.55 -26.09
CA GLY A 160 -5.69 -11.87 -24.94
C GLY A 160 -4.71 -11.28 -23.92
N ALA A 161 -3.39 -11.36 -24.15
CA ALA A 161 -2.38 -10.72 -23.30
C ALA A 161 -1.43 -9.84 -24.13
N VAL A 162 -1.09 -8.65 -23.60
CA VAL A 162 -0.18 -7.70 -24.25
C VAL A 162 0.86 -7.23 -23.25
N LEU A 163 2.14 -7.24 -23.65
CA LEU A 163 3.22 -6.70 -22.84
C LEU A 163 3.15 -5.16 -22.87
N LYS A 164 2.93 -4.52 -21.71
CA LYS A 164 3.00 -3.05 -21.56
C LYS A 164 4.18 -2.66 -20.68
N GLN A 165 4.96 -1.69 -21.13
CA GLN A 165 6.05 -1.10 -20.37
C GLN A 165 5.81 0.40 -20.19
N GLY A 166 5.83 0.86 -18.93
CA GLY A 166 5.76 2.28 -18.58
C GLY A 166 7.07 2.75 -17.96
N THR A 167 7.20 4.07 -17.76
CA THR A 167 8.31 4.68 -17.03
C THR A 167 7.93 4.89 -15.56
N ARG A 168 8.92 4.81 -14.66
CA ARG A 168 8.77 5.15 -13.24
C ARG A 168 9.93 6.01 -12.80
N LEU A 169 9.69 6.95 -11.89
CA LEU A 169 10.76 7.64 -11.18
C LEU A 169 11.44 6.64 -10.22
N ALA A 170 12.76 6.51 -10.31
CA ALA A 170 13.55 5.66 -9.42
C ALA A 170 14.50 6.54 -8.61
N ILE A 171 14.33 6.57 -7.29
CA ILE A 171 15.21 7.29 -6.36
C ILE A 171 16.04 6.24 -5.61
N ARG A 172 17.37 6.26 -5.80
CA ARG A 172 18.31 5.37 -5.11
C ARG A 172 18.87 6.01 -3.83
#